data_AF-A0A6B3FKK1-F1
#
_entry.id   AF-A0A6B3FKK1-F1
#
_cell.length_a   1.000
_cell.length_b   1.000
_cell.length_c   1.000
_cell.angle_alpha   90.00
_cell.angle_beta   90.00
_cell.angle_gamma   90.00
#
_symmetry.space_group_name_H-M   'P 1'
#
loop_
_entity.id
_entity.type
_entity.pdbx_description
1 polymer ?
#
loop_
_entity_poly.entity_id
_entity_poly.type
_entity_poly.pdbx_seq_one_letter_code
_entity_poly.pdbx_strand_id
1 'polypeptide(L)' 'MKTTKTVLPCWFKSSYSDNGGDCVEVAVNLVAAHDVVPVRDSKDVSGPALNVPTGSFVAFVAGVKAGEFGGI' A
#
# COMPACT_ATOMS: atom_id res chain seq x y z
N MET A 1 22.80 -21.97 6.90
CA MET A 1 22.22 -20.86 7.69
C MET A 1 21.64 -19.87 6.68
N LYS A 2 20.31 -19.81 6.50
CA LYS A 2 19.69 -18.86 5.57
C LYS A 2 19.64 -17.50 6.27
N THR A 3 20.44 -16.54 5.82
CA THR A 3 20.37 -15.16 6.29
C THR A 3 19.09 -14.53 5.77
N THR A 4 18.05 -14.49 6.59
CA THR A 4 16.84 -13.74 6.26
C THR A 4 17.17 -12.25 6.34
N LYS A 5 17.27 -11.59 5.19
CA LYS A 5 17.40 -10.13 5.14
C LYS A 5 16.06 -9.54 5.57
N THR A 6 16.03 -8.86 6.71
CA THR A 6 14.87 -8.06 7.12
C THR A 6 14.68 -6.93 6.11
N VAL A 7 13.61 -7.00 5.33
CA VAL A 7 13.22 -5.94 4.40
C VAL A 7 12.22 -5.04 5.12
N LEU A 8 12.57 -3.77 5.29
CA LEU A 8 11.69 -2.79 5.93
C LEU A 8 10.78 -2.11 4.89
N PRO A 9 9.60 -1.62 5.29
CA PRO A 9 8.72 -0.84 4.42
C PRO A 9 9.40 0.41 3.86
N CYS A 10 9.38 0.55 2.54
CA CYS A 10 9.72 1.78 1.83
C CYS A 10 8.41 2.47 1.46
N TRP A 11 7.95 3.36 2.35
CA TRP A 11 6.68 4.06 2.19
C TRP A 11 6.74 5.07 1.04
N PHE A 12 5.72 5.02 0.19
CA PHE A 12 5.52 5.95 -0.91
C PHE A 12 4.14 6.61 -0.81
N LYS A 13 4.11 7.93 -0.95
CA LYS A 13 2.92 8.78 -0.99
C LYS A 13 2.64 9.22 -2.43
N SER A 14 1.38 9.21 -2.85
CA SER A 14 1.00 9.69 -4.18
C SER A 14 1.28 11.19 -4.34
N SER A 15 1.71 11.62 -5.53
CA SER A 15 1.88 13.05 -5.86
C SER A 15 0.56 13.82 -5.89
N TYR A 16 -0.58 13.13 -6.02
CA TYR A 16 -1.92 13.73 -5.98
C TYR A 16 -2.43 14.00 -4.56
N SER A 17 -1.65 13.65 -3.55
CA SER A 17 -2.03 13.76 -2.14
C SER A 17 -1.81 15.15 -1.52
N ASP A 18 -1.36 16.15 -2.28
CA ASP A 18 -1.03 17.49 -1.75
C ASP A 18 -2.25 18.39 -1.54
N ASN A 19 -3.46 17.92 -1.88
CA ASN A 19 -4.64 18.78 -2.06
C ASN A 19 -5.71 18.68 -0.95
N GLY A 20 -5.37 18.24 0.27
CA GLY A 20 -6.38 18.20 1.35
C GLY A 20 -6.11 17.34 2.60
N GLY A 21 -4.95 16.71 2.75
CA GLY A 21 -4.55 16.09 4.02
C GLY A 21 -5.05 14.67 4.30
N ASP A 22 -5.92 14.08 3.47
CA ASP A 22 -6.41 12.70 3.64
C ASP A 22 -5.62 11.68 2.83
N CYS A 23 -4.31 11.60 3.07
CA CYS A 23 -3.43 10.81 2.23
C CYS A 23 -3.09 9.45 2.82
N VAL A 24 -2.96 8.46 1.94
CA VAL A 24 -2.46 7.13 2.25
C VAL A 24 -1.02 6.95 1.77
N GLU A 25 -0.25 6.12 2.47
CA GLU A 25 1.06 5.64 2.02
C GLU A 25 1.03 4.13 1.80
N VAL A 26 1.80 3.66 0.81
CA VAL A 26 1.90 2.23 0.48
C VAL A 26 3.36 1.78 0.41
N ALA A 27 3.64 0.51 0.72
CA ALA A 27 4.99 -0.06 0.65
C ALA A 27 5.05 -1.31 -0.24
N VAL A 28 5.30 -1.13 -1.54
CA VAL A 28 5.28 -2.24 -2.52
C VAL A 28 6.53 -3.13 -2.48
N ASN A 29 7.61 -2.68 -1.83
CA ASN A 29 8.87 -3.42 -1.76
C ASN A 29 8.79 -4.70 -0.91
N LEU A 30 7.71 -4.89 -0.16
CA LEU A 30 7.47 -6.09 0.64
C LEU A 30 6.80 -7.23 -0.14
N VAL A 31 6.26 -6.97 -1.34
CA VAL A 31 5.55 -8.00 -2.13
C VAL A 31 6.41 -9.25 -2.34
N ALA A 32 7.67 -9.09 -2.73
CA ALA A 32 8.55 -10.23 -3.01
C ALA A 32 8.95 -11.04 -1.76
N ALA A 33 9.00 -10.40 -0.58
CA ALA A 33 9.50 -11.02 0.65
C ALA A 33 8.36 -11.50 1.57
N HIS A 34 7.19 -10.88 1.49
CA HIS A 34 6.08 -11.06 2.45
C HIS A 34 4.70 -11.23 1.79
N ASP A 35 4.61 -11.14 0.47
CA ASP A 35 3.35 -11.25 -0.30
C ASP A 35 2.22 -10.30 0.18
N VAL A 36 2.61 -9.12 0.64
CA VAL A 36 1.70 -8.07 1.08
C VAL A 36 2.10 -6.70 0.56
N VAL A 37 1.10 -5.83 0.43
CA VAL A 37 1.22 -4.39 0.23
C VAL A 37 0.65 -3.71 1.47
N PRO A 38 1.51 -3.28 2.41
CA PRO A 38 1.08 -2.48 3.55
C PRO A 38 0.53 -1.12 3.08
N VAL A 39 -0.58 -0.70 3.69
CA VAL A 39 -1.23 0.61 3.48
C VAL A 39 -1.45 1.27 4.84
N ARG A 40 -1.10 2.55 4.98
CA ARG A 40 -1.33 3.30 6.23
C ARG A 40 -1.82 4.72 5.99
N ASP A 41 -2.38 5.33 7.03
CA ASP A 41 -2.66 6.77 7.06
C ASP A 41 -1.33 7.54 7.17
N SER A 42 -1.10 8.46 6.23
CA SER A 42 0.10 9.32 6.26
C SER A 42 0.12 10.27 7.46
N LYS A 43 -1.05 10.55 8.06
CA LYS A 43 -1.18 11.42 9.24
C LYS A 43 -0.85 10.71 10.54
N ASP A 44 -0.99 9.38 10.58
CA ASP A 44 -0.70 8.55 11.75
C ASP A 44 0.37 7.51 11.41
N VAL A 45 1.61 7.99 11.20
CA VAL A 45 2.76 7.15 10.84
C VAL A 45 3.15 6.15 11.93
N SER A 46 2.73 6.39 13.17
CA SER A 46 2.97 5.51 14.33
C SER A 46 1.83 4.52 14.54
N GLY A 47 0.69 4.74 13.90
CA GLY A 47 -0.47 3.87 13.92
C GLY A 47 -0.28 2.57 13.12
N PRO A 48 -1.25 1.65 13.21
CA PRO A 48 -1.19 0.38 12.51
C PRO A 48 -1.33 0.53 10.99
N ALA A 49 -0.58 -0.28 10.25
CA ALA A 49 -0.75 -0.45 8.80
C ALA A 49 -1.64 -1.65 8.49
N LEU A 50 -2.48 -1.52 7.46
CA LEU A 50 -3.24 -2.63 6.89
C LEU A 50 -2.36 -3.42 5.92
N ASN A 51 -2.14 -4.70 6.19
CA ASN A 51 -1.42 -5.59 5.28
C ASN A 51 -2.39 -6.21 4.26
N VAL A 52 -2.42 -5.65 3.06
CA VAL A 52 -3.27 -6.16 1.97
C VAL A 52 -2.51 -7.25 1.22
N PRO A 53 -3.06 -8.46 1.00
CA PRO A 53 -2.42 -9.48 0.17
C PRO A 53 -2.17 -8.96 -1.25
N THR A 54 -1.02 -9.33 -1.85
CA THR A 54 -0.63 -8.83 -3.19
C THR A 54 -1.73 -9.04 -4.22
N GLY A 55 -2.31 -10.25 -4.29
CA GLY A 55 -3.36 -10.58 -5.25
C GLY A 55 -4.60 -9.68 -5.12
N SER A 56 -5.02 -9.40 -3.88
CA SER A 56 -6.15 -8.50 -3.60
C SER A 56 -5.85 -7.07 -4.02
N PHE A 57 -4.63 -6.58 -3.75
CA PHE A 57 -4.22 -5.24 -4.16
C PHE A 57 -4.18 -5.09 -5.69
N VAL A 58 -3.66 -6.10 -6.39
CA VAL A 58 -3.65 -6.14 -7.87
C VAL A 58 -5.07 -6.11 -8.44
N ALA A 59 -5.96 -6.96 -7.91
CA ALA A 59 -7.36 -6.99 -8.35
C ALA A 59 -8.07 -5.65 -8.10
N PHE A 60 -7.85 -5.04 -6.93
CA PHE A 60 -8.37 -3.72 -6.61
C PHE A 60 -7.92 -2.65 -7.62
N VAL A 61 -6.61 -2.56 -7.89
CA VAL A 61 -6.09 -1.58 -8.86
C VAL A 61 -6.62 -1.84 -10.27
N ALA A 62 -6.78 -3.11 -10.66
CA ALA A 62 -7.38 -3.45 -11.95
C ALA A 62 -8.84 -2.98 -12.03
N GLY A 63 -9.65 -3.22 -11.00
CA GLY A 63 -11.04 -2.78 -10.95
C GLY A 63 -11.18 -1.25 -10.96
N VAL A 64 -10.31 -0.53 -10.24
CA VAL A 64 -10.27 0.95 -10.30
C VAL A 64 -10.00 1.44 -11.73
N LYS A 65 -9.03 0.84 -12.42
CA LYS A 65 -8.70 1.21 -13.82
C LYS A 65 -9.83 0.88 -14.79
N ALA A 66 -10.56 -0.21 -14.55
CA ALA A 66 -11.71 -0.61 -15.36
C ALA A 66 -12.97 0.21 -15.05
N GLY A 67 -12.94 1.07 -14.02
CA GLY A 67 -14.09 1.87 -13.61
C GLY A 67 -15.16 1.07 -12.87
N GLU A 68 -14.82 -0.11 -12.33
CA GLU A 68 -15.76 -1.03 -11.66
C GLU A 68 -16.38 -0.43 -10.39
N PHE A 69 -15.72 0.57 -9.80
CA PHE A 69 -16.14 1.24 -8.57
C PHE A 69 -16.81 2.61 -8.81
N GLY A 70 -17.27 2.90 -10.03
CA GLY A 70 -17.93 4.17 -10.34
C GLY A 70 -19.20 4.39 -9.50
N GLY A 71 -19.30 5.55 -8.84
CA GLY A 71 -20.52 6.00 -8.14
C GLY A 71 -20.50 5.95 -6.61
N ILE A 72 -19.34 5.73 -5.97
CA ILE A 72 -19.09 6.27 -4.62
C ILE A 72 -18.75 7.76 -4.68
#